data_AF-A0A1X7SLM0-F1
#
_entry.id   AF-A0A1X7SLM0-F1
#
_cell.length_a   1.000
_cell.length_b   1.000
_cell.length_c   1.000
_cell.angle_alpha   90.00
_cell.angle_beta   90.00
_cell.angle_gamma   90.00
#
_symmetry.space_group_name_H-M   'P 1'
#
loop_
_entity.id
_entity.type
_entity.pdbx_description
1 polymer ?
#
loop_
_entity_poly.entity_id
_entity_poly.type
_entity_poly.pdbx_seq_one_letter_code
_entity_poly.pdbx_strand_id
1 'polypeptide(L)'
;MNWFDLMCVLAKCDGKHLSDDEVKELSTSEHRRLLSTYPVIVTHHFFHRFQVFMNHTLNGASKPIGEIKDYFWRVKFQQRGSPHIHSLLWVEMHQILRQ
;
A
#
# COMPACT_ATOMS: atom_id res chain seq x y z
N MET A 1 2.80 2.20 -9.63
CA MET A 1 2.86 1.25 -8.49
C MET A 1 3.02 -0.12 -9.09
N ASN A 2 4.09 -0.85 -8.77
CA ASN A 2 4.33 -2.19 -9.31
C ASN A 2 3.71 -3.23 -8.37
N TRP A 3 2.38 -3.23 -8.27
CA TRP A 3 1.64 -4.17 -7.44
C TRP A 3 1.09 -5.28 -8.32
N PHE A 4 1.98 -6.20 -8.70
CA PHE A 4 1.65 -7.33 -9.57
C PHE A 4 0.49 -8.15 -9.01
N ASP A 5 0.49 -8.35 -7.68
CA ASP A 5 -0.57 -9.01 -6.95
C ASP A 5 -1.94 -8.35 -7.17
N LEU A 6 -2.02 -7.02 -7.09
CA LEU A 6 -3.26 -6.28 -7.36
C LEU A 6 -3.67 -6.45 -8.82
N MET A 7 -2.76 -6.26 -9.77
CA MET A 7 -3.07 -6.33 -11.19
C MET A 7 -3.56 -7.72 -11.61
N CYS A 8 -2.97 -8.78 -11.05
CA CYS A 8 -3.45 -10.16 -11.22
C CYS A 8 -4.87 -10.34 -10.69
N VAL A 9 -5.20 -9.76 -9.53
CA VAL A 9 -6.58 -9.80 -8.97
C VAL A 9 -7.55 -9.05 -9.88
N LEU A 10 -7.19 -7.86 -10.34
CA LEU A 10 -8.05 -7.07 -11.24
C LEU A 10 -8.25 -7.77 -12.59
N ALA A 11 -7.21 -8.40 -13.13
CA ALA A 11 -7.30 -9.18 -14.35
C ALA A 11 -8.24 -10.38 -14.19
N LYS A 12 -8.21 -11.06 -13.02
CA LYS A 12 -9.15 -12.14 -12.71
C LYS A 12 -10.60 -11.66 -12.68
N CYS A 13 -10.86 -10.45 -12.19
CA CYS A 13 -12.20 -9.84 -12.25
C CYS A 13 -12.66 -9.59 -13.69
N ASP A 14 -11.73 -9.39 -14.61
CA ASP A 14 -11.96 -9.26 -16.06
C ASP A 14 -12.02 -10.64 -16.77
N GLY A 15 -11.97 -11.75 -16.04
CA GLY A 15 -11.95 -13.10 -16.58
C GLY A 15 -10.60 -13.54 -17.18
N LYS A 16 -9.53 -12.79 -16.90
CA LYS A 16 -8.16 -13.09 -17.36
C LYS A 16 -7.29 -13.64 -16.24
N HIS A 17 -6.51 -14.67 -16.54
CA HIS A 17 -5.47 -15.16 -15.62
C HIS A 17 -4.12 -14.74 -16.14
N LEU A 18 -3.60 -13.63 -15.61
CA LEU A 18 -2.27 -13.12 -15.96
C LEU A 18 -1.24 -13.61 -14.93
N SER A 19 -0.06 -13.97 -15.42
CA SER A 19 1.17 -14.13 -14.65
C SER A 19 1.82 -12.76 -14.40
N ASP A 20 2.78 -12.72 -13.46
CA ASP A 20 3.53 -11.50 -13.14
C ASP A 20 4.27 -10.92 -14.36
N ASP A 21 4.76 -11.78 -15.27
CA ASP A 21 5.43 -11.34 -16.50
C ASP A 21 4.43 -10.76 -17.50
N GLU A 22 3.26 -11.37 -17.68
CA GLU A 22 2.19 -10.80 -18.51
C GLU A 22 1.65 -9.47 -17.95
N VAL A 23 1.64 -9.29 -16.63
CA VAL A 23 1.29 -8.02 -16.00
C VAL A 23 2.30 -6.92 -16.32
N LYS A 24 3.60 -7.24 -16.42
CA LYS A 24 4.64 -6.25 -16.80
C LYS A 24 4.44 -5.75 -18.22
N GLU A 25 3.96 -6.61 -19.10
CA GLU A 25 3.71 -6.30 -20.51
C GLU A 25 2.38 -5.55 -20.74
N LEU A 26 1.56 -5.34 -19.70
CA LEU A 26 0.32 -4.55 -19.83
C LEU A 26 0.63 -3.13 -20.28
N SER A 27 -0.11 -2.68 -21.29
CA SER A 27 -0.02 -1.29 -21.74
C SER A 27 -0.45 -0.32 -20.63
N THR A 28 0.08 0.90 -20.64
CA THR A 28 -0.29 1.93 -19.65
C THR A 28 -1.79 2.26 -19.67
N SER A 29 -2.44 2.14 -20.83
CA SER A 29 -3.89 2.32 -20.99
C SER A 29 -4.67 1.19 -20.33
N GLU A 30 -4.29 -0.08 -20.54
CA GLU A 30 -4.93 -1.22 -19.88
C GLU A 30 -4.72 -1.19 -18.38
N HIS A 31 -3.51 -0.83 -17.95
CA HIS A 31 -3.20 -0.67 -16.53
C HIS A 31 -4.09 0.39 -15.88
N ARG A 32 -4.29 1.55 -16.53
CA ARG A 32 -5.21 2.59 -16.05
C ARG A 32 -6.66 2.11 -16.06
N ARG A 33 -7.10 1.42 -17.13
CA ARG A 33 -8.46 0.89 -17.25
C ARG A 33 -8.78 -0.03 -16.07
N LEU A 34 -7.94 -1.03 -15.80
CA LEU A 34 -8.15 -1.97 -14.69
C LEU A 34 -8.28 -1.24 -13.35
N LEU A 35 -7.37 -0.31 -13.05
CA LEU A 35 -7.41 0.48 -11.82
C LEU A 35 -8.70 1.33 -11.71
N SER A 36 -9.14 1.95 -12.80
CA SER A 36 -10.34 2.80 -12.81
C SER A 36 -11.65 2.00 -12.80
N THR A 37 -11.65 0.79 -13.34
CA THR A 37 -12.83 -0.09 -13.39
C THR A 37 -13.14 -0.69 -12.03
N TYR A 38 -12.12 -0.98 -11.22
CA TYR A 38 -12.26 -1.66 -9.93
C TYR A 38 -11.78 -0.81 -8.74
N PRO A 39 -12.31 0.41 -8.56
CA PRO A 39 -11.78 1.34 -7.56
C PRO A 39 -11.96 0.85 -6.12
N VAL A 40 -12.99 0.05 -5.85
CA VAL A 40 -13.24 -0.55 -4.52
C VAL A 40 -12.13 -1.53 -4.16
N ILE A 41 -11.74 -2.43 -5.07
CA ILE A 41 -10.68 -3.41 -4.86
C ILE A 41 -9.35 -2.70 -4.67
N VAL A 42 -9.05 -1.72 -5.54
CA VAL A 42 -7.81 -0.92 -5.46
C VAL A 42 -7.72 -0.19 -4.11
N THR A 43 -8.81 0.43 -3.67
CA THR A 43 -8.86 1.18 -2.40
C THR A 43 -8.69 0.23 -1.20
N HIS A 44 -9.38 -0.90 -1.22
CA HIS A 44 -9.29 -1.89 -0.15
C HIS A 44 -7.89 -2.50 -0.05
N HIS A 45 -7.29 -2.84 -1.19
CA HIS A 45 -5.92 -3.35 -1.27
C HIS A 45 -4.90 -2.36 -0.70
N PHE A 46 -4.99 -1.09 -1.13
CA PHE A 46 -4.14 -0.02 -0.60
C PHE A 46 -4.29 0.11 0.92
N PHE A 47 -5.53 0.16 1.42
CA PHE A 47 -5.82 0.33 2.84
C PHE A 47 -5.32 -0.85 3.66
N HIS A 48 -5.56 -2.07 3.19
CA HIS A 48 -5.08 -3.29 3.84
C HIS A 48 -3.55 -3.30 3.95
N ARG A 49 -2.82 -2.97 2.87
CA ARG A 49 -1.36 -2.89 2.90
C ARG A 49 -0.86 -1.85 3.88
N PHE A 50 -1.54 -0.71 3.99
CA PHE A 50 -1.20 0.30 4.98
C PHE A 50 -1.43 -0.21 6.41
N GLN A 51 -2.56 -0.87 6.70
CA GLN A 51 -2.82 -1.44 8.03
C GLN A 51 -1.77 -2.50 8.40
N VAL A 52 -1.41 -3.37 7.45
CA VAL A 52 -0.36 -4.38 7.65
C VAL A 52 0.98 -3.71 7.93
N PHE A 53 1.34 -2.67 7.17
CA PHE A 53 2.55 -1.90 7.40
C PHE A 53 2.56 -1.26 8.80
N MET A 54 1.47 -0.62 9.21
CA MET A 54 1.36 -0.03 10.55
C MET A 54 1.50 -1.08 11.65
N ASN A 55 0.77 -2.20 11.55
CA ASN A 55 0.65 -3.16 12.64
C ASN A 55 1.81 -4.16 12.72
N HIS A 56 2.34 -4.59 11.57
CA HIS A 56 3.33 -5.65 11.51
C HIS A 56 4.74 -5.16 11.16
N THR A 57 4.86 -3.97 10.55
CA THR A 57 6.18 -3.36 10.29
C THR A 57 6.52 -2.33 11.34
N LEU A 58 5.73 -1.27 11.49
CA LEU A 58 6.06 -0.16 12.40
C LEU A 58 5.82 -0.52 13.86
N ASN A 59 4.66 -1.09 14.18
CA ASN A 59 4.32 -1.60 15.52
C ASN A 59 4.57 -3.12 15.66
N GLY A 60 5.27 -3.72 14.70
CA GLY A 60 5.68 -5.12 14.76
C GLY A 60 6.72 -5.38 15.85
N ALA A 61 7.10 -6.64 16.04
CA ALA A 61 8.02 -7.05 17.10
C ALA A 61 9.38 -6.31 17.07
N SER A 62 9.86 -5.97 15.87
CA SER A 62 11.13 -5.25 15.70
C SER A 62 11.07 -3.76 16.03
N LYS A 63 9.86 -3.16 16.08
CA LYS A 63 9.62 -1.71 16.33
C LYS A 63 10.73 -0.83 15.76
N PRO A 64 10.95 -0.83 14.43
CA PRO A 64 12.18 -0.37 13.79
C PRO A 64 12.47 1.13 14.01
N ILE A 65 11.44 1.91 14.38
CA ILE A 65 11.56 3.34 14.64
C ILE A 65 11.44 3.68 16.14
N GLY A 66 11.22 2.70 17.02
CA GLY A 66 10.89 2.89 18.43
C GLY A 66 9.42 2.58 18.74
N GLU A 67 8.99 2.89 19.96
CA GLU A 67 7.61 2.64 20.38
C GLU A 67 6.69 3.79 19.96
N ILE A 68 5.74 3.51 19.07
CA ILE A 68 4.72 4.49 18.67
C ILE A 68 3.73 4.65 19.83
N LYS A 69 3.69 5.83 20.44
CA LYS A 69 2.76 6.18 21.53
C LYS A 69 1.43 6.71 21.00
N ASP A 70 1.48 7.42 19.88
CA ASP A 70 0.30 7.96 19.21
C ASP A 70 0.58 8.11 17.71
N TYR A 71 -0.48 8.17 16.92
CA TYR A 71 -0.40 8.36 15.47
C TYR A 71 -1.62 9.09 14.92
N PHE A 72 -1.38 9.91 13.91
CA PHE A 72 -2.41 10.51 13.08
C PHE A 72 -2.10 10.20 11.62
N TRP A 73 -3.10 9.82 10.84
CA TRP A 73 -2.94 9.70 9.40
C TRP A 73 -4.23 10.03 8.66
N ARG A 74 -4.08 10.43 7.40
CA ARG A 74 -5.20 10.66 6.48
C ARG A 74 -4.84 10.23 5.07
N VAL A 75 -5.85 9.77 4.34
CA VAL A 75 -5.73 9.57 2.89
C VAL A 75 -5.99 10.91 2.21
N LYS A 76 -5.12 11.28 1.27
CA LYS A 76 -5.35 12.41 0.38
C LYS A 76 -5.39 11.87 -1.06
N PHE A 77 -6.33 12.38 -1.84
CA PHE A 77 -6.42 12.10 -3.27
C PHE A 77 -5.82 13.30 -3.98
N GLN A 78 -4.60 13.15 -4.49
CA GLN A 78 -4.04 14.10 -5.44
C GLN A 78 -4.74 13.86 -6.79
N GLN A 79 -4.86 14.87 -7.64
CA GLN A 79 -5.38 14.75 -9.01
C GLN A 79 -4.54 13.83 -9.94
N ARG A 80 -3.65 12.99 -9.37
CA ARG A 80 -2.78 12.04 -10.07
C ARG A 80 -3.24 10.58 -9.91
N GLY A 81 -4.47 10.37 -9.47
CA GLY A 81 -5.17 9.07 -9.58
C GLY A 81 -4.82 8.02 -8.53
N SER A 82 -3.73 8.14 -7.77
CA SER A 82 -3.40 7.20 -6.67
C SER A 82 -3.61 7.83 -5.29
N PRO A 83 -4.25 7.11 -4.33
CA PRO A 83 -4.32 7.54 -2.95
C PRO A 83 -2.91 7.60 -2.34
N HIS A 84 -2.65 8.61 -1.52
CA HIS A 84 -1.43 8.70 -0.71
C HIS A 84 -1.81 8.98 0.73
N ILE A 85 -1.03 8.42 1.65
CA ILE A 85 -1.21 8.62 3.08
C ILE A 85 -0.22 9.69 3.54
N HIS A 86 -0.74 10.67 4.27
CA HIS A 86 0.05 11.53 5.13
C HIS A 86 -0.12 11.04 6.55
N SER A 87 0.99 10.71 7.22
CA SER A 87 1.01 10.22 8.59
C SER A 87 1.98 11.02 9.47
N LEU A 88 1.62 11.17 10.74
CA LEU A 88 2.43 11.71 11.82
C LEU A 88 2.46 10.66 12.93
N LEU A 89 3.66 10.30 13.39
CA LEU A 89 3.88 9.26 14.40
C LEU A 89 4.64 9.87 15.56
N TRP A 90 4.11 9.74 16.77
CA TRP A 90 4.81 10.12 18.00
C TRP A 90 5.52 8.89 18.54
N VAL A 91 6.85 8.95 18.53
CA VAL A 91 7.68 7.79 18.81
C VAL A 91 8.56 8.07 20.01
N GLU A 92 8.50 7.17 20.99
CA GLU A 92 9.44 7.14 22.09
C GLU A 92 10.66 6.32 21.67
N MET A 93 11.80 7.01 21.58
CA MET A 93 13.08 6.37 21.33
C MET A 93 13.57 5.80 22.65
N HIS A 94 13.76 4.47 22.71
CA HIS A 94 14.54 3.91 23.79
C HIS A 94 15.98 4.37 23.59
N GLN A 95 16.59 4.99 24.62
CA GLN A 95 18.01 5.32 24.57
C GLN A 95 18.79 4.01 24.38
N ILE A 96 19.31 3.81 23.17
CA ILE A 96 20.43 2.88 23.00
C ILE A 96 21.56 3.54 23.76
N LEU A 97 21.87 3.00 24.94
CA LEU A 97 23.09 3.33 25.68
C LEU A 97 24.25 3.17 24.69
N ARG A 98 24.78 4.30 24.20
CA ARG A 98 26.04 4.30 23.48
C ARG A 98 27.11 4.03 24.54
N GLN A 99 27.54 2.78 24.61
CA GLN A 99 28.80 2.40 25.28
C GLN A 99 29.97 2.91 24.45
#